data_AF-A0A4Q6F8E5-F1
#
_entry.id   AF-A0A4Q6F8E5-F1
#
_cell.length_a   1.000
_cell.length_b   1.000
_cell.length_c   1.000
_cell.angle_alpha   90.00
_cell.angle_beta   90.00
_cell.angle_gamma   90.00
#
_symmetry.space_group_name_H-M   'P 1'
#
loop_
_entity.id
_entity.type
_entity.pdbx_description
1 polymer ?
#
loop_
_entity_poly.entity_id
_entity_poly.type
_entity_poly.pdbx_seq_one_letter_code
_entity_poly.pdbx_strand_id
1 'polypeptide(L)'
;MKKWIGGLVSLLVLVLLIFVFTRKVERESASDSDSAGGVDAGKLVGPLAGDEALYAVTIKTTQRSSGKEGTVVSLTGVLAQRKQGDNDYVSEWREISSLVLLDQAVDAVTT
;
A
#
# COMPACT_ATOMS: atom_id res chain seq x y z
N MET A 1 22.04 -49.72 15.12
CA MET A 1 21.80 -48.25 15.22
C MET A 1 21.54 -47.64 13.84
N LYS A 2 20.52 -48.12 13.09
CA LYS A 2 20.31 -47.74 11.67
C LYS A 2 18.87 -47.26 11.36
N LYS A 3 18.00 -47.23 12.38
CA LYS A 3 16.56 -46.88 12.26
C LYS A 3 16.25 -45.39 12.51
N TRP A 4 17.20 -44.64 13.08
CA TRP A 4 17.00 -43.22 13.44
C TRP A 4 17.20 -42.28 12.24
N ILE A 5 18.00 -42.68 11.27
CA ILE A 5 18.29 -41.88 10.07
C ILE A 5 17.05 -41.70 9.20
N GLY A 6 16.19 -42.73 9.09
CA GLY A 6 14.94 -42.62 8.32
C GLY A 6 13.95 -41.61 8.92
N GLY A 7 13.84 -41.58 10.25
CA GLY A 7 13.00 -40.58 10.94
C GLY A 7 13.55 -39.16 10.79
N LEU A 8 14.88 -39.00 10.86
CA LEU A 8 15.53 -37.70 10.78
C LEU A 8 15.49 -37.13 9.35
N VAL A 9 15.63 -37.99 8.33
CA VAL A 9 15.43 -37.59 6.92
C VAL A 9 13.96 -37.24 6.65
N SER A 10 13.01 -37.99 7.19
CA SER A 10 11.58 -37.70 7.07
C SER A 10 11.21 -36.35 7.71
N LEU A 11 11.75 -36.06 8.89
CA LEU A 11 11.56 -34.78 9.57
C LEU A 11 12.15 -33.62 8.76
N LEU A 12 13.34 -33.81 8.19
CA LEU A 12 14.01 -32.79 7.39
C LEU A 12 13.23 -32.47 6.12
N VAL A 13 12.66 -33.47 5.45
CA VAL A 13 11.77 -33.28 4.28
C VAL A 13 10.49 -32.55 4.69
N LEU A 14 9.90 -32.88 5.84
CA LEU A 14 8.70 -32.20 6.33
C LEU A 14 8.96 -30.71 6.60
N VAL A 15 10.08 -30.37 7.24
CA VAL A 15 10.48 -28.97 7.48
C VAL A 15 10.71 -28.24 6.16
N LEU A 16 11.34 -28.89 5.18
CA LEU A 16 11.61 -28.31 3.88
C LEU A 16 10.31 -28.07 3.09
N LEU A 17 9.34 -28.99 3.19
CA LEU A 17 8.00 -28.79 2.63
C LEU A 17 7.29 -27.61 3.29
N ILE A 18 7.27 -27.54 4.62
CA ILE A 18 6.67 -26.39 5.34
C ILE A 18 7.31 -25.08 4.87
N PHE A 19 8.64 -25.03 4.76
CA PHE A 19 9.36 -23.83 4.30
C PHE A 19 9.03 -23.45 2.85
N VAL A 20 8.87 -24.44 1.96
CA VAL A 20 8.45 -24.20 0.57
C VAL A 20 7.00 -23.71 0.53
N PHE A 21 6.10 -24.29 1.32
CA PHE A 21 4.70 -23.86 1.38
C PHE A 21 4.53 -22.48 2.00
N THR A 22 5.27 -22.12 3.06
CA THR A 22 5.25 -20.75 3.61
C THR A 22 5.82 -19.72 2.63
N ARG A 23 6.91 -20.05 1.92
CA ARG A 23 7.41 -19.19 0.83
C ARG A 23 6.48 -19.10 -0.37
N LYS A 24 5.66 -20.12 -0.63
CA LYS A 24 4.65 -20.09 -1.71
C LYS A 24 3.46 -19.21 -1.33
N VAL A 25 3.06 -19.20 -0.05
CA VAL A 25 2.06 -18.26 0.47
C VAL A 25 2.55 -16.80 0.36
N GLU A 26 3.85 -16.55 0.54
CA GLU A 26 4.43 -15.22 0.29
C GLU A 26 4.55 -14.85 -1.21
N ARG A 27 4.42 -15.82 -2.13
CA ARG A 27 4.51 -15.59 -3.58
C ARG A 27 3.16 -15.62 -4.31
N GLU A 28 2.09 -16.07 -3.67
CA GLU A 28 0.72 -16.04 -4.24
C GLU A 28 -0.07 -14.79 -3.84
N SER A 29 0.57 -13.77 -3.26
CA SER A 29 0.01 -12.39 -3.23
C SER A 29 0.48 -11.53 -4.43
N ALA A 30 1.08 -12.15 -5.44
CA ALA A 30 1.55 -11.47 -6.65
C ALA A 30 0.80 -11.93 -7.91
N SER A 31 -0.53 -11.94 -7.86
CA SER A 31 -1.37 -11.85 -9.07
C SER A 31 -2.71 -11.20 -8.73
N ASP A 32 -2.69 -9.89 -8.55
CA ASP A 32 -3.78 -9.00 -8.94
C ASP A 32 -3.14 -7.65 -9.26
N SER A 33 -2.53 -7.58 -10.44
CA SER A 33 -2.30 -6.30 -11.10
C SER A 33 -3.59 -5.87 -11.78
N ASP A 34 -4.64 -5.66 -11.00
CA ASP A 34 -5.83 -4.95 -11.44
C ASP A 34 -6.24 -3.99 -10.32
N SER A 35 -6.18 -2.70 -10.65
CA SER A 35 -6.48 -1.56 -9.75
C SER A 35 -5.38 -1.17 -8.76
N ALA A 36 -4.15 -0.96 -9.26
CA ALA A 36 -3.37 0.14 -8.70
C ALA A 36 -4.07 1.44 -9.16
N GLY A 37 -5.01 1.93 -8.35
CA GLY A 37 -5.46 3.31 -8.43
C GLY A 37 -4.21 4.17 -8.36
N GLY A 38 -3.73 4.60 -9.53
CA GLY A 38 -2.53 5.39 -9.65
C GLY A 38 -2.76 6.64 -8.84
N VAL A 39 -2.10 6.75 -7.69
CA VAL A 39 -2.00 8.00 -6.98
C VAL A 39 -1.21 8.89 -7.91
N ASP A 40 -1.90 9.70 -8.71
CA ASP A 40 -1.32 10.81 -9.44
C ASP A 40 -0.84 11.80 -8.39
N ALA A 41 0.34 11.51 -7.83
CA ALA A 41 1.02 12.33 -6.87
C ALA A 41 1.48 13.57 -7.63
N GLY A 42 0.55 14.52 -7.75
CA GLY A 42 0.76 15.78 -8.42
C GLY A 42 2.11 16.37 -8.06
N LYS A 43 2.75 16.98 -9.06
CA LYS A 43 4.08 17.60 -8.99
C LYS A 43 4.32 18.29 -7.65
N LEU A 44 5.15 17.65 -6.82
CA LEU A 44 5.54 18.10 -5.49
C LEU A 44 6.43 19.34 -5.62
N VAL A 45 5.85 20.53 -5.46
CA VAL A 45 6.61 21.80 -5.41
C VAL A 45 6.34 22.45 -4.07
N GLY A 46 7.34 22.41 -3.19
CA GLY A 46 7.23 22.88 -1.82
C GLY A 46 8.34 23.87 -1.46
N PRO A 47 8.04 25.01 -0.82
CA PRO A 47 9.08 25.86 -0.24
C PRO A 47 9.77 25.11 0.91
N LEU A 48 11.10 25.15 0.94
CA LEU A 48 11.91 24.67 2.06
C LEU A 48 11.68 25.62 3.24
N ALA A 49 11.06 25.14 4.31
CA ALA A 49 10.95 25.87 5.56
C ALA A 49 11.92 25.23 6.57
N GLY A 50 13.20 25.59 6.49
CA GLY A 50 14.26 24.98 7.31
C GLY A 50 14.68 23.59 6.82
N ASP A 51 14.78 22.62 7.74
CA ASP A 51 15.15 21.21 7.46
C ASP A 51 13.98 20.37 6.91
N GLU A 52 12.84 21.01 6.63
CA GLU A 52 11.61 20.35 6.16
C GLU A 52 11.15 20.94 4.83
N ALA A 53 10.75 20.05 3.92
CA ALA A 53 10.07 20.41 2.68
C ALA A 53 8.55 20.33 2.90
N LEU A 54 7.83 21.41 2.60
CA LEU A 54 6.38 21.47 2.76
C LEU A 54 5.67 21.32 1.42
N TYR A 55 4.83 20.30 1.28
CA TYR A 55 4.12 20.01 0.04
C TYR A 55 2.62 20.20 0.20
N ALA A 56 2.03 21.02 -0.67
CA ALA A 56 0.58 20.99 -0.87
C ALA A 56 0.25 19.70 -1.63
N VAL A 57 -0.57 18.84 -1.01
CA VAL A 57 -0.90 17.52 -1.55
C VAL A 57 -2.41 17.34 -1.60
N THR A 58 -2.87 16.69 -2.67
CA THR A 58 -4.25 16.19 -2.79
C THR A 58 -4.20 14.69 -3.05
N ILE A 59 -4.73 13.90 -2.12
CA ILE A 59 -4.91 12.46 -2.26
C ILE A 59 -6.35 12.19 -2.66
N LYS A 60 -6.54 11.38 -3.69
CA LYS A 60 -7.85 10.90 -4.14
C LYS A 60 -7.86 9.38 -4.09
N THR A 61 -8.86 8.83 -3.42
CA THR A 61 -9.14 7.39 -3.46
C THR A 61 -10.30 7.18 -4.41
N THR A 62 -10.07 6.38 -5.44
CA THR A 62 -11.10 5.97 -6.39
C THR A 62 -11.59 4.57 -6.10
N GLN A 63 -12.86 4.31 -6.38
CA GLN A 63 -13.45 2.98 -6.38
C GLN A 63 -14.01 2.71 -7.77
N ARG A 64 -13.76 1.50 -8.26
CA ARG A 64 -14.32 1.02 -9.52
C ARG A 64 -15.46 0.07 -9.23
N SER A 65 -16.62 0.33 -9.83
CA SER A 65 -17.77 -0.57 -9.79
C SER A 65 -18.47 -0.58 -11.14
N SER A 66 -18.82 -1.77 -11.63
CA SER A 66 -19.55 -1.96 -12.90
C SER A 66 -18.97 -1.19 -14.09
N GLY A 67 -17.63 -1.13 -14.18
CA GLY A 67 -16.93 -0.43 -15.27
C GLY A 67 -16.85 1.09 -15.14
N LYS A 68 -17.39 1.68 -14.08
CA LYS A 68 -17.24 3.11 -13.76
C LYS A 68 -16.24 3.28 -12.61
N GLU A 69 -15.32 4.22 -12.75
CA GLU A 69 -14.39 4.62 -11.70
C GLU A 69 -14.81 5.99 -11.16
N GLY A 70 -14.89 6.11 -9.84
CA GLY A 70 -15.32 7.33 -9.18
C GLY A 70 -14.52 7.60 -7.92
N THR A 71 -14.24 8.88 -7.64
CA THR A 71 -13.56 9.27 -6.40
C THR A 71 -14.53 9.12 -5.23
N VAL A 72 -14.14 8.37 -4.21
CA VAL A 72 -14.91 8.16 -2.97
C VAL A 72 -14.43 9.10 -1.87
N VAL A 73 -13.13 9.39 -1.87
CA VAL A 73 -12.50 10.26 -0.87
C VAL A 73 -11.53 11.20 -1.55
N SER A 74 -11.59 12.49 -1.21
CA SER A 74 -10.55 13.44 -1.54
C SER A 74 -10.06 14.14 -0.28
N LEU A 75 -8.76 14.03 -0.02
CA LEU A 75 -8.05 14.66 1.07
C LEU A 75 -7.10 15.72 0.48
N THR A 76 -7.17 16.95 0.97
CA THR A 76 -6.23 18.02 0.59
C THR A 76 -5.61 18.62 1.86
N GLY A 77 -4.33 18.92 1.80
CA GLY A 77 -3.62 19.49 2.92
C GLY A 77 -2.15 19.72 2.65
N VAL A 78 -1.38 19.88 3.72
CA VAL A 78 0.07 20.11 3.70
C VAL A 78 0.79 18.93 4.35
N LEU A 79 1.74 18.35 3.61
CA LEU A 79 2.63 17.30 4.07
C LEU A 79 4.02 17.90 4.30
N ALA A 80 4.57 17.77 5.50
CA ALA A 80 5.96 18.05 5.76
C ALA A 80 6.79 16.78 5.56
N GLN A 81 7.89 16.91 4.85
CA GLN A 81 8.89 15.86 4.75
C GLN A 81 10.18 16.34 5.40
N ARG A 82 10.69 15.55 6.35
CA ARG A 82 11.95 15.82 7.04
C ARG A 82 12.92 14.66 6.85
N LYS A 83 14.21 14.97 6.77
CA LYS A 83 15.28 13.98 6.73
C LYS A 83 15.58 13.51 8.16
N GLN A 84 15.48 12.20 8.43
CA GLN A 84 15.75 11.60 9.75
C GLN A 84 17.11 10.88 9.83
N GLY A 85 17.74 10.63 8.69
CA GLY A 85 19.05 9.98 8.57
C GLY A 85 19.60 10.16 7.16
N ASP A 86 20.72 9.53 6.82
CA ASP A 86 21.41 9.79 5.54
C ASP A 86 20.52 9.57 4.31
N ASN A 87 19.58 8.62 4.37
CA ASN A 87 18.62 8.31 3.31
C ASN A 87 17.18 8.10 3.82
N ASP A 88 16.90 8.48 5.07
CA ASP A 88 15.59 8.28 5.67
C ASP A 88 14.80 9.59 5.66
N TYR A 89 13.59 9.52 5.11
CA TYR A 89 12.65 10.64 5.07
C TYR A 89 11.36 10.26 5.77
N VAL A 90 10.94 11.09 6.72
CA VAL A 90 9.65 10.95 7.39
C VAL A 90 8.71 11.98 6.81
N SER A 91 7.52 11.53 6.42
CA SER A 91 6.45 12.40 5.94
C SER A 91 5.32 12.46 6.96
N GLU A 92 4.96 13.66 7.38
CA GLU A 92 3.94 13.92 8.40
C GLU A 92 2.93 14.93 7.87
N TRP A 93 1.65 14.70 8.13
CA TRP A 93 0.62 15.70 7.88
C TRP A 93 0.79 16.86 8.86
N ARG A 94 0.95 18.07 8.32
CA ARG A 94 0.93 19.30 9.11
C ARG A 94 -0.48 19.86 9.23
N GLU A 95 -1.21 19.80 8.13
CA GLU A 95 -2.57 20.31 8.06
C GLU A 95 -3.38 19.46 7.10
N ILE A 96 -4.63 19.18 7.47
CA ILE A 96 -5.66 18.70 6.56
C ILE A 96 -6.65 19.84 6.39
N SER A 97 -6.61 20.48 5.22
CA SER A 97 -7.45 21.65 4.93
C SER A 97 -8.82 21.25 4.38
N SER A 98 -8.94 20.08 3.76
CA SER A 98 -10.21 19.57 3.24
C SER A 98 -10.25 18.06 3.24
N LEU A 99 -11.36 17.50 3.75
CA LEU A 99 -11.73 16.10 3.59
C LEU A 99 -13.14 16.05 2.98
N VAL A 100 -13.23 15.53 1.77
CA VAL A 100 -14.51 15.32 1.09
C VAL A 100 -14.76 13.83 1.00
N LEU A 101 -15.81 13.37 1.67
CA LEU A 101 -16.39 12.06 1.48
C LEU A 101 -17.44 12.20 0.38
N LEU A 102 -17.15 11.66 -0.79
CA LEU A 102 -18.08 11.65 -1.90
C LEU A 102 -18.90 10.38 -1.77
N ASP A 103 -20.19 10.55 -1.48
CA ASP A 103 -21.15 9.46 -1.51
C ASP A 103 -21.27 8.99 -2.96
N GLN A 104 -20.49 7.98 -3.30
CA GLN A 104 -20.73 7.20 -4.49
C GLN A 104 -21.92 6.31 -4.14
N ALA A 105 -23.13 6.84 -4.34
CA ALA A 105 -24.24 6.03 -4.80
C ALA A 105 -23.78 5.37 -6.11
N VAL A 106 -22.96 4.32 -5.97
CA VAL A 106 -22.81 3.28 -6.96
C VAL A 106 -24.20 2.70 -7.00
N ASP A 107 -25.04 3.23 -7.88
CA ASP A 107 -26.34 2.65 -8.19
C ASP A 107 -26.07 1.18 -8.47
N ALA A 108 -26.41 0.35 -7.47
CA ALA A 108 -26.52 -1.07 -7.64
C ALA A 108 -27.64 -1.24 -8.66
N VAL A 109 -27.27 -1.30 -9.93
CA VAL A 109 -28.17 -1.65 -11.02
C VAL A 109 -28.75 -3.00 -10.63
N THR A 110 -30.00 -2.96 -10.19
CA THR A 110 -30.91 -4.09 -10.11
C THR A 110 -31.01 -4.69 -11.51
N THR A 111 -30.36 -5.81 -11.74
CA THR A 111 -30.69 -6.77 -12.80
C THR A 111 -30.55 -8.17 -12.26
#